data_AF-A0A504KC10-F1
#
_entry.id   AF-A0A504KC10-F1
#
_cell.length_a   1.000
_cell.length_b   1.000
_cell.length_c   1.000
_cell.angle_alpha   90.00
_cell.angle_beta   90.00
_cell.angle_gamma   90.00
#
_symmetry.space_group_name_H-M   'P 1'
#
loop_
_entity.id
_entity.type
_entity.pdbx_description
1 polymer ?
#
loop_
_entity_poly.entity_id
_entity_poly.type
_entity_poly.pdbx_seq_one_letter_code
_entity_poly.pdbx_strand_id
1 'polypeptide(L)'
;ALDTLSSMRAQGIDIPITTVDLGLQSAIEIAKGGPLKATGSQRPYDQGVAEALAMMKALIGQPTPAWVGVQSLPVVQSNVLESYKTVFHKDPPAELVDACNSAKPACN
;
A
#
# COMPACT_ATOMS: atom_id res chain seq x y z
N ALA A 1 -0.74 -9.01 -9.04
CA ALA A 1 0.58 -8.37 -9.25
C ALA A 1 1.75 -9.32 -9.00
N LEU A 2 1.82 -9.97 -7.84
CA LEU A 2 2.98 -10.81 -7.48
C LEU A 2 3.16 -12.03 -8.39
N ASP A 3 2.09 -12.74 -8.75
CA ASP A 3 2.19 -13.88 -9.69
C ASP A 3 2.64 -13.45 -11.08
N THR A 4 2.17 -12.29 -11.54
CA THR A 4 2.60 -11.67 -12.79
C THR A 4 4.09 -11.31 -12.75
N LEU A 5 4.54 -10.68 -11.66
CA LEU A 5 5.96 -10.37 -11.42
C LEU A 5 6.82 -11.64 -11.44
N SER A 6 6.38 -12.71 -10.77
CA SER A 6 7.06 -14.01 -10.78
C SER A 6 7.15 -14.61 -12.19
N SER A 7 6.05 -14.55 -12.95
CA SER A 7 5.99 -15.07 -14.32
C SER A 7 6.87 -14.27 -15.29
N MET A 8 6.98 -12.97 -15.09
CA MET A 8 7.87 -12.09 -15.87
C MET A 8 9.34 -12.40 -15.58
N ARG A 9 9.69 -12.57 -14.30
CA ARG A 9 11.04 -13.00 -13.89
C ARG A 9 11.44 -14.33 -14.53
N ALA A 10 10.54 -15.32 -14.55
CA ALA A 10 10.78 -16.62 -15.17
C ALA A 10 11.06 -16.53 -16.69
N GLN A 11 10.55 -15.48 -17.34
CA GLN A 11 10.77 -15.19 -18.76
C GLN A 11 11.93 -14.20 -19.00
N GLY A 12 12.64 -13.77 -17.95
CA GLY A 12 13.68 -12.75 -18.06
C GLY A 12 13.17 -11.35 -18.44
N ILE A 13 11.88 -11.08 -18.24
CA ILE A 13 11.27 -9.79 -18.51
C ILE A 13 11.50 -8.87 -17.31
N ASP A 14 12.26 -7.78 -17.53
CA ASP A 14 12.55 -6.76 -16.53
C ASP A 14 12.03 -5.39 -17.02
N ILE A 15 10.77 -5.09 -16.67
CA ILE A 15 10.13 -3.81 -16.98
C ILE A 15 9.51 -3.22 -15.71
N PRO A 16 9.40 -1.88 -15.59
CA PRO A 16 8.71 -1.25 -14.46
C PRO A 16 7.24 -1.68 -14.36
N ILE A 17 6.81 -2.04 -13.15
CA ILE A 17 5.44 -2.45 -12.82
C ILE A 17 4.90 -1.53 -11.73
N THR A 18 3.64 -1.13 -11.87
CA THR A 18 2.84 -0.55 -10.81
C THR A 18 1.56 -1.37 -10.61
N THR A 19 0.97 -1.29 -9.41
CA THR A 19 -0.27 -2.01 -9.06
C THR A 19 -1.14 -1.16 -8.13
N VAL A 20 -2.26 -1.72 -7.71
CA VAL A 20 -3.05 -1.26 -6.56
C VAL A 20 -2.87 -2.20 -5.38
N ASP A 21 -3.29 -1.71 -4.21
CA ASP A 21 -3.24 -2.36 -2.90
C ASP A 21 -1.82 -2.53 -2.33
N LEU A 22 -1.75 -2.53 -1.00
CA LEU A 22 -0.51 -2.78 -0.26
C LEU A 22 -0.70 -4.04 0.58
N GLY A 23 0.09 -5.05 0.28
CA GLY A 23 0.35 -6.18 1.16
C GLY A 23 1.82 -6.22 1.56
N LEU A 24 2.16 -7.09 2.51
CA LEU A 24 3.54 -7.27 2.97
C LEU A 24 4.49 -7.63 1.82
N GLN A 25 4.12 -8.60 1.00
CA GLN A 25 5.00 -9.04 -0.10
C GLN A 25 5.19 -7.96 -1.17
N SER A 26 4.15 -7.20 -1.52
CA SER A 26 4.31 -6.05 -2.43
C SER A 26 5.17 -4.94 -1.81
N ALA A 27 5.05 -4.70 -0.50
CA ALA A 27 5.88 -3.74 0.21
C ALA A 27 7.36 -4.16 0.19
N ILE A 28 7.65 -5.44 0.43
CA ILE A 28 9.01 -6.01 0.35
C ILE A 28 9.57 -5.90 -1.07
N GLU A 29 8.77 -6.19 -2.10
CA GLU A 29 9.19 -6.07 -3.50
C GLU A 29 9.51 -4.62 -3.90
N ILE A 30 8.70 -3.67 -3.42
CA ILE A 30 8.96 -2.22 -3.57
C ILE A 30 10.23 -1.81 -2.82
N ALA A 31 10.39 -2.27 -1.57
CA ALA A 31 11.56 -1.98 -0.72
C ALA A 31 12.87 -2.44 -1.36
N LYS A 32 12.87 -3.61 -2.02
CA LYS A 32 14.04 -4.17 -2.72
C LYS A 32 14.48 -3.34 -3.95
N GLY A 33 13.67 -2.40 -4.43
CA GLY A 33 14.00 -1.58 -5.60
C GLY A 33 13.88 -2.33 -6.95
N GLY A 34 13.22 -3.50 -6.94
CA GLY A 34 13.06 -4.36 -8.11
C GLY A 34 12.07 -3.82 -9.16
N PRO A 35 11.51 -4.69 -10.02
CA PRO A 35 10.61 -4.26 -11.10
C PRO A 35 9.28 -3.66 -10.60
N LEU A 36 8.78 -4.07 -9.43
CA LEU A 36 7.61 -3.45 -8.80
C LEU A 36 8.00 -2.10 -8.18
N LYS A 37 7.72 -1.01 -8.90
CA LYS A 37 8.19 0.33 -8.53
C LYS A 37 7.25 1.07 -7.57
N ALA A 38 5.95 0.82 -7.67
CA ALA A 38 4.97 1.53 -6.87
C ALA A 38 3.64 0.78 -6.74
N THR A 39 2.85 1.15 -5.74
CA THR A 39 1.43 0.78 -5.66
C THR A 39 0.56 1.96 -5.23
N GLY A 40 -0.67 2.02 -5.73
CA GLY A 40 -1.73 2.83 -5.15
C GLY A 40 -2.39 2.07 -4.01
N SER A 41 -1.97 2.31 -2.77
CA SER A 41 -2.54 1.63 -1.62
C SER A 41 -3.94 2.13 -1.31
N GLN A 42 -4.87 1.19 -1.15
CA GLN A 42 -6.09 1.43 -0.41
C GLN A 42 -5.79 1.67 1.08
N ARG A 43 -6.78 2.17 1.81
CA ARG A 43 -6.72 2.38 3.26
C ARG A 43 -7.95 1.74 3.94
N PRO A 44 -8.05 0.40 3.97
CA PRO A 44 -9.27 -0.28 4.42
C PRO A 44 -9.70 0.08 5.84
N TYR A 45 -8.74 0.29 6.75
CA TYR A 45 -9.04 0.73 8.11
C TYR A 45 -9.78 2.09 8.10
N ASP A 46 -9.24 3.08 7.40
CA ASP A 46 -9.83 4.42 7.35
C ASP A 46 -11.14 4.44 6.56
N GLN A 47 -11.29 3.56 5.56
CA GLN A 47 -12.55 3.32 4.87
C GLN A 47 -13.62 2.80 5.82
N GLY A 48 -13.30 1.82 6.68
CA GLY A 48 -14.22 1.33 7.70
C GLY A 48 -14.62 2.41 8.72
N VAL A 49 -13.67 3.26 9.13
CA VAL A 49 -13.97 4.42 10.00
C VAL A 49 -14.90 5.41 9.29
N ALA A 50 -14.64 5.73 8.03
CA ALA A 50 -15.46 6.66 7.26
C ALA A 50 -16.89 6.12 7.06
N GLU A 51 -17.03 4.83 6.77
CA GLU A 51 -18.32 4.14 6.64
C GLU A 51 -19.11 4.18 7.96
N ALA A 52 -18.47 3.82 9.08
CA ALA A 52 -19.10 3.85 10.40
C ALA A 52 -19.56 5.27 10.77
N LEU A 53 -18.74 6.29 10.52
CA LEU A 53 -19.10 7.69 10.78
C LEU A 53 -20.27 8.16 9.90
N ALA A 54 -20.30 7.78 8.62
CA ALA A 54 -21.41 8.08 7.73
C ALA A 54 -22.71 7.43 8.22
N MET A 55 -22.65 6.15 8.59
CA MET A 55 -23.79 5.43 9.17
C MET A 55 -24.31 6.13 10.43
N MET A 56 -23.43 6.47 11.38
CA MET A 56 -23.83 7.12 12.64
C MET A 56 -24.48 8.49 12.41
N LYS A 57 -23.97 9.29 11.47
CA LYS A 57 -24.59 10.57 11.08
C LYS A 57 -26.01 10.37 10.57
N ALA A 58 -26.23 9.40 9.69
CA ALA A 58 -27.55 9.09 9.17
C ALA A 58 -28.51 8.65 10.30
N LEU A 59 -28.05 7.81 11.24
CA LEU A 59 -28.87 7.33 12.37
C LEU A 59 -29.32 8.46 13.31
N ILE A 60 -28.53 9.52 13.48
CA ILE A 60 -28.91 10.69 14.31
C ILE A 60 -29.60 11.79 13.50
N GLY A 61 -30.04 11.50 12.27
CA GLY A 61 -30.79 12.43 11.42
C GLY A 61 -29.94 13.55 10.80
N GLN A 62 -28.61 13.43 10.79
CA GLN A 62 -27.74 14.39 10.10
C GLN A 62 -27.67 14.09 8.61
N PRO A 63 -27.50 15.13 7.77
CA PRO A 63 -27.26 14.94 6.34
C PRO A 63 -25.93 14.23 6.09
N THR A 64 -25.94 13.25 5.19
CA THR A 64 -24.75 12.51 4.74
C THR A 64 -24.55 12.68 3.23
N PRO A 65 -23.31 12.76 2.73
CA PRO A 65 -23.06 12.81 1.29
C PRO A 65 -23.41 11.47 0.63
N ALA A 66 -23.80 11.51 -0.65
CA ALA A 66 -24.09 10.31 -1.44
C ALA A 66 -22.83 9.48 -1.80
N TRP A 67 -21.65 10.08 -1.70
CA TRP A 67 -20.38 9.45 -1.99
C TRP A 67 -19.31 9.91 -0.99
N VAL A 68 -18.58 8.95 -0.41
CA VAL A 68 -17.46 9.19 0.51
C VAL A 68 -16.22 8.53 -0.08
N GLY A 69 -15.25 9.34 -0.50
CA GLY A 69 -13.97 8.87 -0.99
C GLY A 69 -12.89 8.95 0.09
N VAL A 70 -12.26 7.82 0.40
CA VAL A 70 -11.01 7.81 1.17
C VAL A 70 -9.84 7.84 0.19
N GLN A 71 -9.00 8.87 0.31
CA GLN A 71 -7.85 9.07 -0.58
C GLN A 71 -6.91 7.86 -0.56
N SER A 72 -6.57 7.34 -1.75
CA SER A 72 -5.51 6.34 -1.91
C SER A 72 -4.14 6.93 -1.57
N LEU A 73 -3.22 6.09 -1.09
CA LEU A 73 -1.85 6.49 -0.76
C LEU A 73 -0.87 5.97 -1.82
N PRO A 74 -0.13 6.84 -2.54
CA PRO A 74 0.95 6.38 -3.41
C PRO A 74 2.11 5.85 -2.58
N VAL A 75 2.47 4.58 -2.80
CA VAL A 75 3.55 3.91 -2.11
C VAL A 75 4.67 3.63 -3.09
N VAL A 76 5.86 4.13 -2.77
CA VAL A 76 7.13 3.99 -3.50
C VAL A 76 8.22 3.57 -2.52
N GLN A 77 9.40 3.24 -3.03
CA GLN A 77 10.50 2.75 -2.19
C GLN A 77 10.87 3.71 -1.04
N SER A 78 10.91 5.02 -1.29
CA SER A 78 11.31 6.03 -0.29
C SER A 78 10.32 6.20 0.86
N ASN A 79 9.04 5.84 0.67
CA ASN A 79 8.00 6.03 1.69
C ASN A 79 7.35 4.72 2.15
N VAL A 80 7.87 3.54 1.76
CA VAL A 80 7.18 2.26 1.98
C VAL A 80 7.01 1.92 3.46
N LEU A 81 7.98 2.26 4.32
CA LEU A 81 7.89 2.01 5.77
C LEU A 81 6.83 2.90 6.45
N GLU A 82 6.84 4.19 6.15
CA GLU A 82 5.84 5.14 6.65
C GLU A 82 4.44 4.76 6.13
N SER A 83 4.33 4.48 4.83
CA SER A 83 3.07 4.11 4.18
C SER A 83 2.47 2.84 4.77
N TYR A 84 3.30 1.83 5.08
CA TYR A 84 2.84 0.61 5.74
C TYR A 84 2.21 0.93 7.10
N LYS A 85 2.84 1.80 7.88
CA LYS A 85 2.30 2.26 9.16
C LYS A 85 1.00 3.03 9.01
N THR A 86 0.90 3.92 8.03
CA THR A 86 -0.33 4.67 7.74
C THR A 86 -1.48 3.76 7.33
N VAL A 87 -1.23 2.76 6.48
CA VAL A 87 -2.27 1.88 5.93
C VAL A 87 -2.76 0.86 6.96
N PHE A 88 -1.84 0.26 7.71
CA PHE A 88 -2.16 -0.82 8.65
C PHE A 88 -2.34 -0.36 10.10
N HIS A 89 -2.05 0.91 10.41
CA HIS A 89 -2.04 1.45 11.78
C HIS A 89 -1.15 0.63 12.74
N LYS A 90 -0.07 0.06 12.21
CA LYS A 90 0.87 -0.83 12.91
C LYS A 90 2.28 -0.62 12.39
N ASP A 91 3.28 -0.84 13.24
CA ASP A 91 4.67 -0.75 12.79
C ASP A 91 4.98 -1.82 11.72
N PRO A 92 5.85 -1.51 10.74
CA PRO A 92 6.29 -2.47 9.73
C PRO A 92 6.91 -3.71 10.38
N PRO A 93 6.63 -4.93 9.88
CA PRO A 93 7.29 -6.13 10.35
C PRO A 93 8.79 -6.11 10.02
N ALA A 94 9.60 -6.81 10.81
CA ALA A 94 11.06 -6.82 10.71
C ALA A 94 11.55 -7.15 9.28
N GLU A 95 10.94 -8.13 8.63
CA GLU A 95 11.26 -8.54 7.25
C GLU A 95 11.11 -7.41 6.21
N LEU A 96 10.19 -6.45 6.41
CA LEU A 96 10.09 -5.27 5.55
C LEU A 96 11.18 -4.24 5.88
N VAL A 97 11.50 -4.06 7.15
CA VAL A 97 12.59 -3.17 7.60
C VAL A 97 13.94 -3.68 7.09
N ASP A 98 14.20 -4.98 7.21
CA ASP A 98 15.41 -5.64 6.75
C ASP A 98 15.57 -5.55 5.23
N ALA A 99 14.48 -5.69 4.48
CA ALA A 99 14.47 -5.48 3.04
C ALA A 99 14.89 -4.06 2.67
N CYS A 100 14.38 -3.04 3.38
CA CYS A 100 14.77 -1.65 3.17
C CYS A 100 16.25 -1.38 3.52
N ASN A 101 16.72 -1.92 4.65
CA ASN A 101 18.12 -1.76 5.08
C ASN A 101 19.12 -2.42 4.12
N SER A 102 18.70 -3.49 3.45
CA SER A 102 19.53 -4.23 2.49
C SER A 102 19.46 -3.69 1.05
N ALA A 103 18.54 -2.77 0.77
CA ALA A 103 18.26 -2.29 -0.58
C ALA A 103 19.30 -1.29 -1.11
N LYS A 104 19.44 -1.24 -2.45
CA LYS A 104 20.24 -0.24 -3.18
C LYS A 104 19.43 0.26 -4.39
N PRO A 105 18.99 1.53 -4.43
CA PRO A 105 19.13 2.55 -3.37
C PRO A 105 18.33 2.18 -2.10
N ALA A 106 18.72 2.77 -0.97
CA ALA A 106 18.02 2.58 0.29
C ALA A 106 16.61 3.21 0.24
N CYS A 107 15.73 2.79 1.15
CA CYS A 107 14.42 3.40 1.36
C CYS A 107 14.57 4.78 2.03
N ASN A 108 15.07 5.77 1.29
CA ASN A 108 15.28 7.15 1.74
C ASN A 108 14.56 8.12 0.81
#